data_AF-A0A367ACG7-F1
#
_entry.id   AF-A0A367ACG7-F1
#
_cell.length_a   1.000
_cell.length_b   1.000
_cell.length_c   1.000
_cell.angle_alpha   90.00
_cell.angle_beta   90.00
_cell.angle_gamma   90.00
#
_symmetry.space_group_name_H-M   'P 1'
#
loop_
_entity.id
_entity.type
_entity.pdbx_description
1 polymer ?
#
loop_
_entity_poly.entity_id
_entity_poly.type
_entity_poly.pdbx_seq_one_letter_code
_entity_poly.pdbx_strand_id
1 'polypeptide(L)'
;MMPPTALPGPRTFTRRTLLAVTAAGLVTLAGCTSSADDEQEAVTSEQADELAGQVAVQETLVAAYDLAFGADPALAAAAADLATQAGEQLERLRDAAPGDRPEGPPPTGTPPAGGAQAWLRAQVAAAATSHAAACLDQSGARAALLGSVAAGLRGHEARLA
;
A
#
# COMPACT_ATOMS: atom_id res chain seq x y z
N MET A 1 -69.57 40.84 -8.36
CA MET A 1 -68.60 40.86 -9.47
C MET A 1 -67.21 40.72 -8.86
N MET A 2 -66.59 39.55 -8.98
CA MET A 2 -65.21 39.30 -8.57
C MET A 2 -64.42 38.66 -9.73
N PRO A 3 -63.19 39.11 -10.02
CA PRO A 3 -62.31 38.57 -11.06
C PRO A 3 -61.47 37.36 -10.59
N PRO A 4 -60.90 36.58 -11.54
CA PRO A 4 -60.34 35.25 -11.29
C PRO A 4 -58.94 35.24 -10.68
N THR A 5 -58.68 34.24 -9.82
CA THR A 5 -57.40 33.97 -9.17
C THR A 5 -56.53 33.06 -10.04
N ALA A 6 -55.27 33.46 -10.29
CA ALA A 6 -54.26 32.67 -10.98
C ALA A 6 -53.68 31.54 -10.10
N LEU A 7 -53.35 30.40 -10.71
CA LEU A 7 -52.74 29.22 -10.07
C LEU A 7 -51.20 29.34 -9.98
N PRO A 8 -50.59 29.10 -8.81
CA PRO A 8 -49.14 28.96 -8.66
C PRO A 8 -48.61 27.54 -8.97
N GLY A 9 -47.48 27.46 -9.70
CA GLY A 9 -46.76 26.21 -9.99
C GLY A 9 -45.92 25.64 -8.82
N PRO A 10 -45.39 24.41 -8.94
CA PRO A 10 -44.76 23.69 -7.83
C PRO A 10 -43.34 24.17 -7.50
N ARG A 11 -43.05 24.27 -6.19
CA ARG A 11 -41.75 24.64 -5.61
C ARG A 11 -40.98 23.38 -5.18
N THR A 12 -39.69 23.35 -5.50
CA THR A 12 -38.70 22.31 -5.17
C THR A 12 -38.43 22.20 -3.66
N PHE A 13 -38.33 20.98 -3.14
CA PHE A 13 -38.05 20.69 -1.72
C PHE A 13 -36.55 20.78 -1.39
N THR A 14 -36.20 21.63 -0.42
CA THR A 14 -34.90 21.67 0.26
C THR A 14 -35.07 21.03 1.65
N ARG A 15 -34.37 19.93 1.97
CA ARG A 15 -34.40 19.31 3.31
C ARG A 15 -33.03 19.39 3.99
N ARG A 16 -32.91 20.42 4.83
CA ARG A 16 -31.96 20.52 5.95
C ARG A 16 -32.20 19.37 6.93
N THR A 17 -31.18 18.59 7.25
CA THR A 17 -31.09 17.95 8.58
C THR A 17 -30.04 18.71 9.36
N LEU A 18 -30.53 19.39 10.39
CA LEU A 18 -29.81 20.16 11.38
C LEU A 18 -28.96 19.23 12.24
N LEU A 19 -27.64 19.47 12.31
CA LEU A 19 -26.82 19.03 13.43
C LEU A 19 -26.12 20.25 14.01
N ALA A 20 -26.74 20.80 15.05
CA ALA A 20 -26.15 21.76 15.97
C ALA A 20 -26.39 21.20 17.38
N VAL A 21 -25.40 20.48 17.92
CA VAL A 21 -25.25 20.24 19.35
C VAL A 21 -23.81 20.60 19.71
N THR A 22 -23.64 21.80 20.22
CA THR A 22 -22.47 22.27 20.94
C THR A 22 -22.47 21.69 22.35
N ALA A 23 -21.40 21.02 22.76
CA ALA A 23 -21.02 20.92 24.16
C ALA A 23 -19.50 21.06 24.26
N ALA A 24 -19.09 22.17 24.87
CA ALA A 24 -17.72 22.49 25.18
C ALA A 24 -17.19 21.58 26.30
N GLY A 25 -15.96 21.10 26.14
CA GLY A 25 -15.16 20.49 27.19
C GLY A 25 -13.68 20.70 26.85
N LEU A 26 -13.10 21.74 27.43
CA LEU A 26 -11.67 22.02 27.44
C LEU A 26 -10.96 21.19 28.52
N VAL A 27 -9.65 20.97 28.31
CA VAL A 27 -8.59 20.53 29.27
C VAL A 27 -8.62 19.00 29.54
N THR A 28 -7.55 18.20 29.39
CA THR A 28 -6.13 18.38 29.71
C THR A 28 -5.17 17.67 28.75
N LEU A 29 -4.14 18.39 28.29
CA LEU A 29 -2.82 17.84 27.96
C LEU A 29 -2.13 17.46 29.28
N ALA A 30 -2.10 16.17 29.63
CA ALA A 30 -1.11 15.49 30.49
C ALA A 30 -1.60 14.07 30.81
N GLY A 31 -0.72 13.08 30.65
CA GLY A 31 -0.83 11.80 31.35
C GLY A 31 -0.89 10.57 30.46
N CYS A 32 0.28 9.97 30.22
CA CYS A 32 0.40 8.53 29.98
C CYS A 32 -0.21 7.74 31.15
N THR A 33 -0.61 6.49 30.84
CA THR A 33 -0.92 5.35 31.70
C THR A 33 -2.35 5.21 32.23
N SER A 34 -3.04 4.14 31.81
CA SER A 34 -3.18 2.95 32.68
C SER A 34 -3.92 1.82 31.95
N SER A 35 -3.22 0.69 31.93
CA SER A 35 -3.54 -0.68 31.52
C SER A 35 -5.02 -1.08 31.53
N ALA A 36 -5.50 -1.52 30.36
CA ALA A 36 -6.21 -2.79 30.26
C ALA A 36 -5.22 -3.77 29.63
N ASP A 37 -4.79 -4.76 30.41
CA ASP A 37 -3.72 -5.71 30.13
C ASP A 37 -3.83 -6.42 28.76
N ASP A 38 -2.71 -6.41 28.03
CA ASP A 38 -2.11 -7.55 27.32
C ASP A 38 -2.88 -8.29 26.21
N GLU A 39 -3.77 -7.63 25.46
CA GLU A 39 -4.27 -8.16 24.17
C GLU A 39 -4.07 -7.21 22.98
N GLN A 40 -3.40 -6.06 23.20
CA GLN A 40 -2.80 -5.28 22.12
C GLN A 40 -1.49 -5.95 21.69
N GLU A 41 -1.66 -7.10 21.05
CA GLU A 41 -0.77 -7.72 20.07
C GLU A 41 0.70 -7.30 20.20
N ALA A 42 1.37 -7.86 21.21
CA ALA A 42 2.81 -7.80 21.28
C ALA A 42 3.34 -8.42 19.97
N VAL A 43 3.80 -7.57 19.05
CA VAL A 43 4.46 -7.97 17.81
C VAL A 43 5.44 -9.06 18.17
N THR A 44 5.17 -10.28 17.72
CA THR A 44 6.06 -11.39 18.02
C THR A 44 7.37 -11.15 17.27
N SER A 45 8.49 -11.62 17.83
CA SER A 45 9.77 -11.55 17.11
C SER A 45 9.67 -12.23 15.74
N GLU A 46 8.86 -13.29 15.65
CA GLU A 46 8.53 -13.98 14.38
C GLU A 46 7.85 -13.04 13.37
N GLN A 47 6.81 -12.30 13.77
CA GLN A 47 6.17 -11.32 12.88
C GLN A 47 7.13 -10.19 12.45
N ALA A 48 8.09 -9.83 13.30
CA ALA A 48 9.13 -8.87 12.95
C ALA A 48 10.13 -9.45 11.93
N ASP A 49 10.57 -10.69 12.13
CA ASP A 49 11.50 -11.39 11.25
C ASP A 49 10.88 -11.67 9.87
N GLU A 50 9.60 -12.05 9.83
CA GLU A 50 8.84 -12.21 8.59
C GLU A 50 8.72 -10.91 7.81
N LEU A 51 8.44 -9.80 8.49
CA LEU A 51 8.39 -8.49 7.85
C LEU A 51 9.77 -8.07 7.32
N ALA A 52 10.86 -8.38 8.04
CA ALA A 52 12.22 -8.20 7.54
C ALA A 52 12.48 -9.02 6.27
N GLY A 53 11.96 -10.25 6.20
CA GLY A 53 11.96 -11.07 4.99
C GLY A 53 11.23 -10.42 3.81
N GLN A 54 10.11 -9.74 4.06
CA GLN A 54 9.39 -9.01 3.00
C GLN A 54 10.14 -7.75 2.51
N VAL A 55 10.95 -7.13 3.37
CA VAL A 55 11.87 -6.07 2.92
C VAL A 55 12.86 -6.62 1.90
N ALA A 56 13.49 -7.77 2.19
CA ALA A 56 14.41 -8.44 1.27
C ALA A 56 13.77 -8.82 -0.08
N VAL A 57 12.51 -9.28 -0.07
CA VAL A 57 11.75 -9.55 -1.31
C VAL A 57 11.58 -8.27 -2.14
N GLN A 58 11.26 -7.15 -1.51
CA GLN A 58 11.08 -5.88 -2.22
C GLN A 58 12.42 -5.32 -2.73
N GLU A 59 13.53 -5.47 -1.98
CA GLU A 59 14.88 -5.13 -2.44
C GLU A 59 15.25 -5.91 -3.70
N THR A 60 14.96 -7.22 -3.69
CA THR A 60 15.13 -8.10 -4.85
C THR A 60 14.34 -7.59 -6.06
N LEU A 61 13.10 -7.12 -5.84
CA LEU A 61 12.28 -6.58 -6.91
C LEU A 61 12.83 -5.26 -7.48
N VAL A 62 13.33 -4.36 -6.63
CA VAL A 62 13.95 -3.10 -7.09
C VAL A 62 15.18 -3.40 -7.94
N ALA A 63 16.04 -4.33 -7.50
CA ALA A 63 17.18 -4.78 -8.31
C ALA A 63 16.74 -5.43 -9.63
N ALA A 64 15.58 -6.08 -9.67
CA ALA A 64 15.03 -6.63 -10.91
C ALA A 64 14.62 -5.53 -11.91
N TYR A 65 14.06 -4.40 -11.46
CA TYR A 65 13.80 -3.26 -12.34
C TYR A 65 15.11 -2.76 -12.97
N ASP A 66 16.17 -2.61 -12.18
CA ASP A 66 17.47 -2.16 -12.68
C ASP A 66 18.05 -3.11 -13.74
N LEU A 67 17.99 -4.42 -13.49
CA LEU A 67 18.44 -5.42 -14.48
C LEU A 67 17.61 -5.38 -15.76
N ALA A 68 16.28 -5.29 -15.64
CA ALA A 68 15.39 -5.22 -16.80
C ALA A 68 15.64 -3.96 -17.63
N PHE A 69 15.87 -2.82 -16.98
CA PHE A 69 16.15 -1.54 -17.63
C PHE A 69 17.53 -1.51 -18.29
N GLY A 70 18.52 -2.18 -17.69
CA GLY A 70 19.82 -2.39 -18.32
C GLY A 70 19.76 -3.28 -19.56
N ALA A 71 18.86 -4.27 -19.57
CA ALA A 71 18.64 -5.17 -20.71
C ALA A 71 17.78 -4.54 -21.82
N ASP A 72 16.84 -3.66 -21.47
CA ASP A 72 15.95 -2.97 -22.40
C ASP A 72 15.72 -1.50 -21.97
N PRO A 73 16.46 -0.54 -22.54
CA PRO A 73 16.30 0.88 -22.24
C PRO A 73 14.94 1.46 -22.68
N ALA A 74 14.25 0.86 -23.65
CA ALA A 74 12.92 1.32 -24.05
C ALA A 74 11.90 0.97 -22.97
N LEU A 75 12.04 -0.21 -22.34
CA LEU A 75 11.27 -0.58 -21.16
C LEU A 75 11.53 0.37 -19.99
N ALA A 76 12.77 0.82 -19.80
CA ALA A 76 13.11 1.81 -18.77
C ALA A 76 12.30 3.10 -18.92
N ALA A 77 12.21 3.63 -20.15
CA ALA A 77 11.40 4.82 -20.43
C ALA A 77 9.90 4.59 -20.20
N ALA A 78 9.39 3.39 -20.50
CA ALA A 78 7.97 3.06 -20.38
C ALA A 78 7.53 2.75 -18.93
N ALA A 79 8.44 2.25 -18.10
CA ALA A 79 8.13 1.71 -16.76
C ALA A 79 8.87 2.42 -15.61
N ALA A 80 9.56 3.54 -15.85
CA ALA A 80 10.29 4.30 -14.83
C ALA A 80 9.44 4.61 -13.59
N ASP A 81 8.19 5.07 -13.78
CA ASP A 81 7.28 5.38 -12.67
C ASP A 81 6.98 4.14 -11.79
N LEU A 82 6.92 2.95 -12.39
CA LEU A 82 6.71 1.70 -11.66
C LEU A 82 7.91 1.35 -10.78
N ALA A 83 9.13 1.58 -11.28
CA ALA A 83 10.35 1.39 -10.51
C ALA A 83 10.43 2.39 -9.35
N THR A 84 10.08 3.66 -9.57
CA THR A 84 9.98 4.67 -8.50
C THR A 84 8.98 4.24 -7.43
N GLN A 85 7.78 3.80 -7.83
CA GLN A 85 6.77 3.31 -6.88
C GLN A 85 7.24 2.09 -6.08
N ALA A 86 7.96 1.17 -6.73
CA ALA A 86 8.54 0.00 -6.05
C ALA A 86 9.61 0.41 -5.01
N GLY A 87 10.40 1.44 -5.31
CA GLY A 87 11.35 2.04 -4.35
C GLY A 87 10.66 2.73 -3.18
N GLU A 88 9.60 3.50 -3.42
CA GLU A 88 8.82 4.11 -2.35
C GLU A 88 8.12 3.08 -1.45
N GLN A 89 7.65 1.96 -2.03
CA GLN A 89 7.13 0.83 -1.27
C GLN A 89 8.20 0.21 -0.37
N LEU A 90 9.43 0.08 -0.88
CA LEU A 90 10.56 -0.44 -0.11
C LEU A 90 10.88 0.45 1.10
N GLU A 91 10.91 1.76 0.93
CA GLU A 91 11.16 2.67 2.06
C GLU A 91 10.08 2.56 3.13
N ARG A 92 8.79 2.46 2.75
CA ARG A 92 7.71 2.23 3.71
C ARG A 92 7.83 0.90 4.45
N LEU A 93 8.30 -0.16 3.77
CA LEU A 93 8.54 -1.46 4.40
C LEU A 93 9.70 -1.39 5.39
N ARG A 94 10.78 -0.66 5.05
CA ARG A 94 11.93 -0.44 5.94
C ARG A 94 11.54 0.35 7.19
N ASP A 95 10.71 1.38 7.04
CA ASP A 95 10.18 2.14 8.17
C ASP A 95 9.32 1.28 9.11
N ALA A 96 8.60 0.30 8.55
CA ALA A 96 7.75 -0.62 9.32
C ALA A 96 8.53 -1.77 10.00
N ALA A 97 9.77 -2.03 9.57
CA ALA A 97 10.64 -3.11 10.03
C ALA A 97 11.97 -2.57 10.61
N PRO A 98 11.93 -1.84 11.74
CA PRO A 98 13.14 -1.35 12.38
C PRO A 98 13.94 -2.52 12.99
N GLY A 99 15.19 -2.68 12.58
CA GLY A 99 16.07 -3.75 13.08
C GLY A 99 17.17 -4.13 12.10
N ASP A 100 18.01 -5.06 12.52
CA ASP A 100 18.96 -5.73 11.63
C ASP A 100 18.17 -6.57 10.62
N ARG A 101 18.48 -6.37 9.34
CA ARG A 101 17.79 -7.02 8.24
C ARG A 101 18.81 -7.81 7.43
N PRO A 102 18.58 -9.11 7.17
CA PRO A 102 19.43 -9.83 6.25
C PRO A 102 19.33 -9.19 4.86
N GLU A 103 20.46 -9.08 4.18
CA GLU A 103 20.50 -8.61 2.80
C GLU A 103 19.69 -9.57 1.91
N GLY A 104 18.85 -9.02 1.04
CA GLY A 104 18.02 -9.83 0.16
C GLY A 104 18.84 -10.62 -0.86
N PRO A 105 18.37 -11.81 -1.26
CA PRO A 105 19.00 -12.57 -2.34
C PRO A 105 18.91 -11.78 -3.66
N PRO A 106 19.81 -12.04 -4.63
CA PRO A 106 19.68 -11.43 -5.94
C PRO A 106 18.42 -11.90 -6.68
N PRO A 107 17.95 -11.14 -7.69
CA PRO A 107 16.85 -11.56 -8.55
C PRO A 107 17.06 -12.94 -9.16
N THR A 108 15.97 -13.67 -9.43
CA THR A 108 16.08 -15.00 -10.04
C THR A 108 16.49 -14.90 -11.51
N GLY A 109 17.75 -15.27 -11.77
CA GLY A 109 18.33 -15.22 -13.11
C GLY A 109 18.51 -13.80 -13.65
N THR A 110 18.74 -13.70 -14.96
CA THR A 110 18.87 -12.43 -15.67
C THR A 110 17.80 -12.31 -16.75
N PRO A 111 17.44 -11.08 -17.15
CA PRO A 111 16.48 -10.87 -18.22
C PRO A 111 17.00 -11.51 -19.53
N PRO A 112 16.20 -12.34 -20.21
CA PRO A 112 16.58 -12.88 -21.51
C PRO A 112 16.58 -11.77 -22.58
N ALA A 113 17.43 -11.90 -23.58
CA ALA A 113 17.50 -10.94 -24.70
C ALA A 113 16.14 -10.82 -25.39
N GLY A 114 15.59 -9.60 -25.46
CA GLY A 114 14.27 -9.32 -26.03
C GLY A 114 13.08 -9.80 -25.19
N GLY A 115 13.31 -10.32 -23.97
CA GLY A 115 12.25 -10.80 -23.07
C GLY A 115 12.25 -10.11 -21.71
N ALA A 116 12.88 -8.93 -21.59
CA ALA A 116 13.02 -8.20 -20.33
C ALA A 116 11.66 -7.85 -19.68
N GLN A 117 10.68 -7.42 -20.48
CA GLN A 117 9.34 -7.09 -19.96
C GLN A 117 8.64 -8.31 -19.35
N ALA A 118 8.63 -9.45 -20.06
CA ALA A 118 7.98 -10.66 -19.58
C ALA A 118 8.69 -11.22 -18.32
N TRP A 119 10.02 -11.16 -18.29
CA TRP A 119 10.81 -11.53 -17.12
C TRP A 119 10.51 -10.61 -15.92
N LEU A 120 10.50 -9.29 -16.13
CA LEU A 120 10.18 -8.32 -15.08
C LEU A 120 8.76 -8.52 -14.55
N ARG A 121 7.79 -8.77 -15.44
CA ARG A 121 6.41 -9.10 -15.05
C ARG A 121 6.37 -10.32 -14.14
N ALA A 122 7.13 -11.38 -14.44
CA ALA A 122 7.20 -12.57 -13.60
C ALA A 122 7.80 -12.27 -12.22
N GLN A 123 8.85 -11.45 -12.15
CA GLN A 123 9.45 -10.98 -10.89
C GLN A 123 8.44 -10.19 -10.04
N VAL A 124 7.69 -9.27 -10.66
CA VAL A 124 6.62 -8.50 -10.00
C VAL A 124 5.52 -9.42 -9.47
N ALA A 125 5.08 -10.40 -10.28
CA ALA A 125 4.04 -11.35 -9.87
C ALA A 125 4.48 -12.23 -8.69
N ALA A 126 5.74 -12.65 -8.66
CA ALA A 126 6.32 -13.42 -7.56
C ALA A 126 6.36 -12.60 -6.27
N ALA A 127 6.86 -11.36 -6.33
CA ALA A 127 6.89 -10.46 -5.17
C ALA A 127 5.48 -10.15 -4.64
N ALA A 128 4.52 -9.86 -5.53
CA ALA A 128 3.12 -9.65 -5.15
C ALA A 128 2.52 -10.87 -4.44
N THR A 129 2.86 -12.08 -4.87
CA THR A 129 2.42 -13.32 -4.25
C THR A 129 3.04 -13.50 -2.86
N SER A 130 4.33 -13.18 -2.70
CA SER A 130 5.02 -13.28 -1.42
C SER A 130 4.44 -12.32 -0.38
N HIS A 131 4.23 -11.04 -0.74
CA HIS A 131 3.60 -10.06 0.15
C HIS A 131 2.16 -10.45 0.52
N ALA A 132 1.39 -10.97 -0.44
CA ALA A 132 0.02 -11.42 -0.18
C ALA A 132 -0.02 -12.62 0.78
N ALA A 133 0.94 -13.54 0.69
CA ALA A 133 1.05 -14.67 1.60
C ALA A 133 1.45 -14.19 3.01
N ALA A 134 2.52 -13.40 3.12
CA ALA A 134 3.00 -12.87 4.40
C ALA A 134 1.98 -11.97 5.10
N CYS A 135 1.11 -11.30 4.34
CA CYS A 135 -0.01 -10.55 4.90
C CYS A 135 -0.92 -11.38 5.80
N LEU A 136 -1.02 -12.70 5.59
CA LEU A 136 -1.89 -13.59 6.37
C LEU A 136 -1.33 -13.91 7.76
N ASP A 137 -0.01 -13.83 7.92
CA ASP A 137 0.71 -14.11 9.17
C ASP A 137 0.93 -12.81 10.00
N GLN A 138 0.55 -11.67 9.44
CA GLN A 138 0.65 -10.35 10.06
C GLN A 138 -0.71 -9.84 10.52
N SER A 139 -0.68 -8.81 11.35
CA SER A 139 -1.88 -8.16 11.85
C SER A 139 -1.78 -6.63 11.82
N GLY A 140 -2.92 -5.97 12.06
CA GLY A 140 -3.03 -4.52 12.14
C GLY A 140 -2.44 -3.78 10.94
N ALA A 141 -1.61 -2.77 11.24
CA ALA A 141 -1.00 -1.91 10.23
C ALA A 141 -0.02 -2.64 9.31
N ARG A 142 0.64 -3.70 9.78
CA ARG A 142 1.62 -4.47 8.98
C ARG A 142 0.92 -5.32 7.93
N ALA A 143 -0.15 -6.02 8.31
CA ALA A 143 -1.01 -6.72 7.35
C ALA A 143 -1.57 -5.75 6.30
N ALA A 144 -2.10 -4.60 6.74
CA ALA A 144 -2.62 -3.59 5.82
C ALA A 144 -1.53 -3.07 4.84
N LEU A 145 -0.30 -2.84 5.34
CA LEU A 145 0.83 -2.44 4.50
C LEU A 145 1.15 -3.51 3.46
N LEU A 146 1.39 -4.76 3.88
CA LEU A 146 1.72 -5.86 2.96
C LEU A 146 0.62 -6.12 1.93
N GLY A 147 -0.64 -6.14 2.35
CA GLY A 147 -1.78 -6.26 1.46
C GLY A 147 -1.85 -5.12 0.43
N SER A 148 -1.60 -3.87 0.86
CA SER A 148 -1.57 -2.72 -0.05
C SER A 148 -0.43 -2.78 -1.06
N VAL A 149 0.77 -3.25 -0.64
CA VAL A 149 1.93 -3.45 -1.51
C VAL A 149 1.62 -4.55 -2.52
N ALA A 150 1.11 -5.70 -2.07
CA ALA A 150 0.73 -6.80 -2.95
C ALA A 150 -0.28 -6.36 -4.01
N ALA A 151 -1.32 -5.61 -3.62
CA ALA A 151 -2.32 -5.07 -4.55
C ALA A 151 -1.70 -4.07 -5.55
N GLY A 152 -0.82 -3.18 -5.10
CA GLY A 152 -0.08 -2.26 -5.96
C GLY A 152 0.76 -3.00 -7.00
N LEU A 153 1.50 -4.02 -6.58
CA LEU A 153 2.32 -4.85 -7.47
C LEU A 153 1.49 -5.65 -8.49
N ARG A 154 0.28 -6.10 -8.14
CA ARG A 154 -0.64 -6.66 -9.15
C ARG A 154 -1.05 -5.63 -10.20
N GLY A 155 -1.17 -4.36 -9.82
CA GLY A 155 -1.33 -3.26 -10.76
C GLY A 155 -0.11 -3.08 -11.69
N HIS A 156 1.10 -3.21 -11.16
CA HIS A 156 2.32 -3.18 -11.98
C HIS A 156 2.34 -4.35 -12.97
N GLU A 157 2.01 -5.56 -12.50
CA GLU A 157 1.93 -6.76 -13.33
C GLU A 157 0.96 -6.56 -14.51
N ALA A 158 -0.22 -5.98 -14.26
CA ALA A 158 -1.20 -5.67 -15.29
C ALA A 158 -0.73 -4.60 -16.28
N ARG A 159 0.08 -3.63 -15.85
CA ARG A 159 0.66 -2.59 -16.72
C ARG A 159 1.83 -3.09 -17.57
N LEU A 160 2.48 -4.16 -17.15
CA LEU A 160 3.55 -4.86 -17.90
C LEU A 160 2.99 -5.93 -18.86
N ALA A 161 1.67 -6.07 -18.98
CA ALA A 161 0.96 -7.01 -19.85
C ALA A 161 1.07 -6.72 -21.33
#